data_AF-A0A7S1BH43-F1
#
_entry.id   AF-A0A7S1BH43-F1
#
_cell.length_a   1.000
_cell.length_b   1.000
_cell.length_c   1.000
_cell.angle_alpha   90.00
_cell.angle_beta   90.00
_cell.angle_gamma   90.00
#
_symmetry.space_group_name_H-M   'P 1'
#
loop_
_entity.id
_entity.type
_entity.pdbx_description
1 polymer ?
#
loop_
_entity_poly.entity_id
_entity_poly.type
_entity_poly.pdbx_seq_one_letter_code
_entity_poly.pdbx_strand_id
1 'polypeptide(L)'
;MSGRGRGGGRGRGEYYRNKYGCGGRGGQGRGGCGKSSNSGAPPTFSSSSPPGGGSASELSRLLDRIDRHQYPAYRGLETGPARSWDYADDTGSLLLRLRILRTQADPYARPTRMRIVVPAPAAGLPREILVHRVRRVAAADFLARRLA
;
A
#
# COMPACT_ATOMS: atom_id res chain seq x y z
N MET A 1 12.36 12.83 61.57
CA MET A 1 12.96 12.31 60.31
C MET A 1 12.29 13.00 59.13
N SER A 2 13.00 13.97 58.54
CA SER A 2 12.73 14.59 57.23
C SER A 2 12.58 13.51 56.15
N GLY A 3 11.66 13.52 55.19
CA GLY A 3 11.05 14.65 54.48
C GLY A 3 11.56 14.65 53.03
N ARG A 4 10.64 14.49 52.06
CA ARG A 4 10.58 15.08 50.70
C ARG A 4 10.14 14.08 49.62
N GLY A 5 8.94 14.32 49.11
CA GLY A 5 8.45 13.73 47.87
C GLY A 5 9.19 14.28 46.64
N ARG A 6 9.10 13.52 45.53
CA ARG A 6 9.32 14.03 44.17
C ARG A 6 8.41 13.28 43.20
N GLY A 7 7.57 14.04 42.52
CA GLY A 7 6.67 13.58 41.47
C GLY A 7 7.43 13.00 40.27
N GLY A 8 6.91 11.89 39.74
CA GLY A 8 7.42 11.26 38.54
C GLY A 8 6.56 11.62 37.34
N GLY A 9 6.94 12.68 36.62
CA GLY A 9 6.41 12.98 35.29
C GLY A 9 6.76 11.85 34.32
N ARG A 10 5.77 11.06 33.92
CA ARG A 10 5.90 10.03 32.88
C ARG A 10 5.33 10.59 31.59
N GLY A 11 6.14 10.60 30.55
CA GLY A 11 5.61 10.72 29.20
C GLY A 11 6.64 11.25 28.23
N ARG A 12 6.83 10.50 27.13
CA ARG A 12 7.34 10.88 25.80
C ARG A 12 8.60 10.15 25.31
N GLY A 13 9.30 9.37 26.14
CA GLY A 13 10.53 8.68 25.72
C GLY A 13 10.41 7.27 25.12
N GLU A 14 9.27 6.59 25.29
CA GLU A 14 9.23 5.12 25.07
C GLU A 14 9.08 4.69 23.61
N TYR A 15 8.44 5.51 22.76
CA TYR A 15 8.21 5.16 21.35
C TYR A 15 9.52 5.00 20.56
N TYR A 16 10.50 5.88 20.78
CA TYR A 16 11.80 5.78 20.10
C TYR A 16 12.67 4.65 20.66
N ARG A 17 12.55 4.33 21.95
CA ARG A 17 13.34 3.28 22.61
C ARG A 17 12.97 1.89 22.12
N ASN A 18 11.67 1.62 21.95
CA ASN A 18 11.21 0.31 21.47
C ASN A 18 11.45 0.11 19.97
N LYS A 19 11.54 1.19 19.18
CA LYS A 19 11.72 1.09 17.73
C LYS A 19 13.19 0.94 17.32
N TYR A 20 14.13 1.43 18.13
CA TYR A 20 15.56 1.49 17.78
C TYR A 20 16.52 0.92 18.85
N GLY A 21 16.02 0.48 20.01
CA GLY A 21 16.83 0.05 21.16
C GLY A 21 17.40 -1.36 21.11
N CYS A 22 17.34 -2.05 19.96
CA CYS A 22 17.92 -3.38 19.80
C CYS A 22 19.37 -3.26 19.29
N GLY A 23 20.26 -2.78 20.15
CA GLY A 23 21.68 -2.65 19.84
C GLY A 23 22.49 -2.56 21.12
N GLY A 24 22.92 -3.71 21.65
CA GLY A 24 23.74 -3.77 22.85
C GLY A 24 24.35 -5.15 23.05
N ARG A 25 25.61 -5.27 22.66
CA ARG A 25 26.47 -6.44 22.85
C ARG A 25 26.91 -6.47 24.33
N GLY A 26 26.68 -7.58 25.02
CA GLY A 26 27.36 -7.91 26.29
C GLY A 26 26.44 -8.02 27.51
N GLY A 27 26.63 -9.09 28.28
CA GLY A 27 26.19 -9.19 29.66
C GLY A 27 25.23 -10.35 29.94
N GLN A 28 25.75 -11.40 30.56
CA GLN A 28 24.99 -12.46 31.22
C GLN A 28 24.03 -11.85 32.25
N GLY A 29 22.76 -12.25 32.22
CA GLY A 29 21.78 -11.83 33.22
C GLY A 29 20.43 -12.49 33.07
N ARG A 30 20.09 -13.36 34.03
CA ARG A 30 18.79 -13.99 34.21
C ARG A 30 17.69 -12.94 34.45
N GLY A 31 16.50 -13.15 33.86
CA GLY A 31 15.27 -12.42 34.16
C GLY A 31 14.52 -12.10 32.86
N GLY A 32 13.54 -12.89 32.44
CA GLY A 32 12.27 -13.04 33.14
C GLY A 32 11.25 -12.09 32.52
N CYS A 33 10.82 -12.34 31.27
CA CYS A 33 9.69 -11.62 30.69
C CYS A 33 8.39 -12.20 31.26
N GLY A 34 7.92 -11.57 32.33
CA GLY A 34 6.64 -11.83 32.95
C GLY A 34 5.47 -11.49 32.02
N LYS A 35 4.51 -12.40 31.98
CA LYS A 35 3.19 -12.26 31.36
C LYS A 35 2.44 -11.09 32.01
N SER A 36 1.90 -10.17 31.22
CA SER A 36 0.85 -9.25 31.68
C SER A 36 -0.21 -9.15 30.59
N SER A 37 -1.34 -9.77 30.90
CA SER A 37 -2.62 -9.64 30.22
C SER A 37 -3.20 -8.26 30.52
N ASN A 38 -3.23 -7.38 29.52
CA ASN A 38 -4.22 -6.31 29.49
C ASN A 38 -4.63 -6.02 28.04
N SER A 39 -5.83 -6.48 27.72
CA SER A 39 -6.52 -6.35 26.45
C SER A 39 -6.97 -4.91 26.21
N GLY A 40 -6.03 -4.07 25.80
CA GLY A 40 -6.28 -2.79 25.14
C GLY A 40 -5.67 -2.86 23.75
N ALA A 41 -6.22 -3.71 22.89
CA ALA A 41 -5.74 -3.83 21.52
C ALA A 41 -5.89 -2.46 20.85
N PRO A 42 -4.82 -1.87 20.27
CA PRO A 42 -5.01 -0.81 19.27
C PRO A 42 -5.97 -1.35 18.21
N PRO A 43 -6.78 -0.52 17.52
CA PRO A 43 -7.70 -1.00 16.51
C PRO A 43 -6.94 -1.93 15.58
N THR A 44 -7.19 -3.23 15.72
CA THR A 44 -6.68 -4.24 14.83
C THR A 44 -7.46 -3.96 13.57
N PHE A 45 -6.87 -3.17 12.68
CA PHE A 45 -7.21 -3.24 11.26
C PHE A 45 -7.12 -4.72 10.95
N SER A 46 -8.30 -5.34 10.82
CA SER A 46 -8.42 -6.77 10.65
C SER A 46 -7.45 -7.16 9.56
N SER A 47 -6.47 -8.00 9.91
CA SER A 47 -5.52 -8.58 8.98
C SER A 47 -6.19 -9.53 7.98
N SER A 48 -7.52 -9.56 7.90
CA SER A 48 -8.29 -10.40 7.00
C SER A 48 -8.58 -9.80 5.62
N SER A 49 -8.03 -8.61 5.28
CA SER A 49 -7.65 -8.23 3.90
C SER A 49 -6.95 -6.88 3.87
N PRO A 50 -5.67 -6.82 3.47
CA PRO A 50 -5.40 -6.09 2.24
C PRO A 50 -4.25 -6.74 1.47
N PRO A 51 -4.54 -7.23 0.27
CA PRO A 51 -3.63 -6.88 -0.82
C PRO A 51 -4.44 -6.48 -2.04
N GLY A 52 -4.28 -5.24 -2.51
CA GLY A 52 -5.14 -4.63 -3.52
C GLY A 52 -5.41 -5.54 -4.73
N GLY A 53 -6.65 -5.52 -5.20
CA GLY A 53 -7.16 -6.29 -6.34
C GLY A 53 -8.61 -6.71 -6.12
N GLY A 54 -9.37 -6.85 -7.21
CA GLY A 54 -10.83 -7.00 -7.18
C GLY A 54 -11.47 -6.28 -8.37
N SER A 55 -12.77 -6.04 -8.32
CA SER A 55 -13.51 -5.27 -9.33
C SER A 55 -13.33 -3.75 -9.15
N ALA A 56 -13.63 -2.98 -10.20
CA ALA A 56 -13.65 -1.52 -10.14
C ALA A 56 -14.58 -0.97 -9.03
N SER A 57 -15.72 -1.60 -8.79
CA SER A 57 -16.67 -1.15 -7.76
C SER A 57 -16.14 -1.37 -6.33
N GLU A 58 -15.37 -2.44 -6.11
CA GLU A 58 -14.70 -2.69 -4.84
C GLU A 58 -13.57 -1.70 -4.59
N LEU A 59 -12.84 -1.31 -5.64
CA LEU A 59 -11.85 -0.23 -5.55
C LEU A 59 -12.52 1.09 -5.16
N SER A 60 -13.62 1.49 -5.79
CA SER A 60 -14.35 2.72 -5.43
C SER A 60 -14.79 2.70 -3.96
N ARG A 61 -15.39 1.60 -3.50
CA ARG A 61 -15.77 1.43 -2.08
C ARG A 61 -14.56 1.46 -1.13
N LEU A 62 -13.41 0.98 -1.57
CA LEU A 62 -12.17 1.07 -0.80
C LEU A 62 -11.69 2.52 -0.72
N LEU A 63 -11.73 3.27 -1.83
CA LEU A 63 -11.37 4.68 -1.89
C LEU A 63 -12.29 5.53 -1.00
N ASP A 64 -13.60 5.30 -1.04
CA ASP A 64 -14.56 6.01 -0.18
C ASP A 64 -14.31 5.75 1.30
N ARG A 65 -13.92 4.52 1.66
CA ARG A 65 -13.62 4.17 3.06
C ARG A 65 -12.35 4.81 3.58
N ILE A 66 -11.33 4.99 2.74
CA ILE A 66 -10.08 5.65 3.14
C ILE A 66 -10.14 7.16 3.00
N ASP A 67 -11.21 7.71 2.40
CA ASP A 67 -11.42 9.14 2.36
C ASP A 67 -11.43 9.70 3.79
N ARG A 68 -10.79 10.87 3.99
CA ARG A 68 -10.59 11.53 5.29
C ARG A 68 -9.68 10.80 6.30
N HIS A 69 -9.09 9.66 5.93
CA HIS A 69 -8.03 9.05 6.75
C HIS A 69 -6.69 9.77 6.58
N GLN A 70 -5.78 9.54 7.51
CA GLN A 70 -4.41 10.04 7.41
C GLN A 70 -3.73 9.48 6.15
N TYR A 71 -2.89 10.29 5.50
CA TYR A 71 -2.21 9.95 4.25
C TYR A 71 -1.52 8.56 4.20
N PRO A 72 -0.91 8.04 5.29
CA PRO A 72 -0.35 6.69 5.29
C PRO A 72 -1.35 5.56 4.99
N ALA A 73 -2.67 5.81 5.15
CA ALA A 73 -3.73 4.85 4.85
C ALA A 73 -3.74 4.42 3.36
N TYR A 74 -3.28 5.28 2.45
CA TYR A 74 -3.20 4.97 1.03
C TYR A 74 -2.26 3.80 0.71
N ARG A 75 -1.31 3.45 1.60
CA ARG A 75 -0.42 2.29 1.41
C ARG A 75 -1.19 0.97 1.30
N GLY A 76 -2.40 0.90 1.85
CA GLY A 76 -3.28 -0.27 1.71
C GLY A 76 -3.79 -0.50 0.27
N LEU A 77 -3.69 0.50 -0.62
CA LEU A 77 -4.08 0.40 -2.03
C LEU A 77 -3.04 -0.34 -2.89
N GLU A 78 -1.81 -0.49 -2.40
CA GLU A 78 -0.74 -1.11 -3.17
C GLU A 78 -1.11 -2.55 -3.54
N THR A 79 -1.07 -2.82 -4.84
CA THR A 79 -1.33 -4.14 -5.42
C THR A 79 -0.01 -4.90 -5.50
N GLY A 80 0.03 -6.10 -4.93
CA GLY A 80 1.15 -7.02 -5.11
C GLY A 80 1.34 -7.46 -6.56
N PRO A 81 2.45 -8.16 -6.89
CA PRO A 81 2.81 -8.51 -8.28
C PRO A 81 1.76 -9.36 -9.01
N ALA A 82 0.99 -10.16 -8.27
CA ALA A 82 -0.04 -11.05 -8.82
C ALA A 82 -1.44 -10.43 -8.90
N ARG A 83 -1.67 -9.25 -8.32
CA ARG A 83 -3.03 -8.70 -8.18
C ARG A 83 -3.26 -7.49 -9.08
N SER A 84 -4.53 -7.23 -9.37
CA SER A 84 -5.00 -6.08 -10.14
C SER A 84 -6.45 -5.78 -9.83
N TRP A 85 -6.84 -4.54 -10.09
CA TRP A 85 -8.22 -4.10 -10.14
C TRP A 85 -8.73 -4.26 -11.55
N ASP A 86 -9.76 -5.07 -11.72
CA ASP A 86 -10.32 -5.47 -12.99
C ASP A 86 -11.50 -4.56 -13.32
N TYR A 87 -11.42 -3.90 -14.47
CA TYR A 87 -12.46 -3.05 -15.02
C TYR A 87 -13.10 -3.84 -16.16
N ALA A 88 -14.38 -4.16 -15.98
CA ALA A 88 -15.20 -4.83 -16.98
C ALA A 88 -16.27 -3.87 -17.52
N ASP A 89 -16.77 -4.13 -18.72
CA ASP A 89 -17.93 -3.45 -19.28
C ASP A 89 -19.26 -4.01 -18.73
N ASP A 90 -20.38 -3.44 -19.18
CA ASP A 90 -21.73 -3.87 -18.79
C ASP A 90 -22.05 -5.32 -19.22
N THR A 91 -21.30 -5.86 -20.19
CA THR A 91 -21.42 -7.27 -20.64
C THR A 91 -20.53 -8.22 -19.85
N GLY A 92 -19.71 -7.72 -18.93
CA GLY A 92 -18.75 -8.48 -18.14
C GLY A 92 -17.42 -8.73 -18.86
N SER A 93 -17.19 -8.14 -20.03
CA SER A 93 -15.93 -8.27 -20.76
C SER A 93 -14.84 -7.40 -20.14
N LEU A 94 -13.67 -7.98 -19.91
CA LEU A 94 -12.55 -7.28 -19.28
C LEU A 94 -11.98 -6.19 -20.20
N LEU A 95 -12.15 -4.93 -19.82
CA LEU A 95 -11.64 -3.76 -20.53
C LEU A 95 -10.17 -3.50 -20.18
N LEU A 96 -9.86 -3.41 -18.89
CA LEU A 96 -8.50 -3.14 -18.43
C LEU A 96 -8.26 -3.67 -17.02
N ARG A 97 -6.97 -3.77 -16.67
CA ARG A 97 -6.50 -4.10 -15.33
C ARG A 97 -5.61 -2.99 -14.80
N LEU A 98 -5.98 -2.42 -13.67
CA LEU A 98 -5.22 -1.39 -12.97
C LEU A 98 -4.38 -2.04 -11.86
N ARG A 99 -3.09 -1.69 -11.82
CA ARG A 99 -2.16 -2.06 -10.75
C ARG A 99 -1.59 -0.81 -10.11
N ILE A 100 -1.67 -0.74 -8.79
CA ILE A 100 -1.10 0.36 -8.00
C ILE A 100 0.20 -0.18 -7.42
N LEU A 101 1.34 0.20 -8.02
CA LEU A 101 2.63 -0.38 -7.68
C LEU A 101 3.20 0.21 -6.39
N ARG A 102 3.15 1.53 -6.28
CA ARG A 102 3.67 2.27 -5.12
C ARG A 102 2.85 3.52 -4.94
N THR A 103 2.29 3.69 -3.75
CA THR A 103 1.61 4.91 -3.35
C THR A 103 2.58 5.98 -2.86
N GLN A 104 2.17 7.23 -2.99
CA GLN A 104 2.90 8.35 -2.41
C GLN A 104 3.06 8.18 -0.90
N ALA A 105 4.22 8.56 -0.38
CA ALA A 105 4.47 8.52 1.07
C ALA A 105 3.85 9.72 1.81
N ASP A 106 3.76 10.85 1.12
CA ASP A 106 3.18 12.12 1.55
C ASP A 106 2.71 12.90 0.29
N PRO A 107 1.93 13.98 0.42
CA PRO A 107 1.41 14.75 -0.71
C PRO A 107 2.49 15.36 -1.63
N TYR A 108 3.70 15.60 -1.12
CA TYR A 108 4.81 16.22 -1.84
C TYR A 108 5.83 15.19 -2.34
N ALA A 109 5.68 13.91 -1.98
CA ALA A 109 6.49 12.83 -2.49
C ALA A 109 6.24 12.58 -3.98
N ARG A 110 7.20 11.88 -4.61
CA ARG A 110 7.06 11.37 -5.98
C ARG A 110 5.69 10.72 -6.20
N PRO A 111 5.02 11.00 -7.32
CA PRO A 111 3.65 10.57 -7.58
C PRO A 111 3.48 9.05 -7.49
N THR A 112 2.24 8.64 -7.20
CA THR A 112 1.84 7.25 -7.11
C THR A 112 2.11 6.57 -8.46
N ARG A 113 2.83 5.45 -8.42
CA ARG A 113 3.17 4.68 -9.62
C ARG A 113 2.08 3.67 -9.91
N MET A 114 1.46 3.79 -11.06
CA MET A 114 0.42 2.89 -11.52
C MET A 114 0.81 2.21 -12.83
N ARG A 115 0.19 1.06 -13.11
CA ARG A 115 0.31 0.35 -14.38
C ARG A 115 -1.07 -0.09 -14.84
N ILE A 116 -1.41 0.26 -16.06
CA ILE A 116 -2.63 -0.20 -16.73
C ILE A 116 -2.25 -1.30 -17.72
N VAL A 117 -3.00 -2.40 -17.72
CA VAL A 117 -2.84 -3.51 -18.65
C VAL A 117 -4.16 -3.72 -19.36
N VAL A 118 -4.19 -3.44 -20.66
CA VAL A 118 -5.36 -3.66 -21.51
C VAL A 118 -5.22 -5.02 -22.20
N PRO A 119 -6.20 -5.93 -22.11
CA PRO A 119 -6.20 -7.18 -22.87
C PRO A 119 -6.16 -6.92 -24.38
N ALA A 120 -5.45 -7.76 -25.14
CA ALA A 120 -5.34 -7.59 -26.59
C ALA A 120 -6.69 -7.51 -27.34
N PRO A 121 -7.74 -8.27 -26.97
CA PRO A 121 -9.06 -8.12 -27.59
C PRO A 121 -9.67 -6.73 -27.36
N ALA A 122 -9.57 -6.22 -26.13
CA ALA A 122 -10.10 -4.89 -25.76
C ALA A 122 -9.26 -3.75 -26.36
N ALA A 123 -7.97 -3.98 -26.63
CA ALA A 123 -7.08 -2.98 -27.18
C ALA A 123 -7.38 -2.64 -28.66
N GLY A 124 -8.09 -3.53 -29.39
CA GLY A 124 -8.44 -3.31 -30.79
C GLY A 124 -7.24 -3.15 -31.74
N LEU A 125 -6.04 -3.55 -31.31
CA LEU A 125 -4.81 -3.34 -32.06
C LEU A 125 -4.66 -4.43 -33.15
N PRO A 126 -4.42 -4.06 -34.42
CA PRO A 126 -4.13 -5.02 -35.47
C PRO A 126 -2.92 -5.88 -35.11
N ARG A 127 -3.00 -7.20 -35.31
CA ARG A 127 -1.91 -8.11 -34.90
C ARG A 127 -0.58 -7.78 -35.58
N GLU A 128 -0.60 -7.28 -36.81
CA GLU A 128 0.61 -6.95 -37.56
C GLU A 128 1.49 -5.87 -36.90
N ILE A 129 0.90 -4.96 -36.11
CA ILE A 129 1.67 -3.94 -35.40
C ILE A 129 2.42 -4.51 -34.19
N LEU A 130 1.93 -5.64 -33.67
CA LEU A 130 2.50 -6.32 -32.50
C LEU A 130 3.58 -7.35 -32.87
N VAL A 131 3.70 -7.74 -34.14
CA VAL A 131 4.69 -8.74 -34.58
C VAL A 131 6.08 -8.13 -34.75
N HIS A 132 6.20 -7.01 -35.47
CA HIS A 132 7.50 -6.40 -35.74
C HIS A 132 7.96 -5.46 -34.63
N ARG A 133 9.22 -5.61 -34.20
CA ARG A 133 9.82 -4.77 -33.14
C ARG A 133 9.68 -3.27 -33.42
N VAL A 134 9.98 -2.83 -34.65
CA VAL A 134 9.90 -1.41 -35.04
C VAL A 134 8.46 -0.90 -34.93
N ARG A 135 7.48 -1.65 -35.46
CA ARG A 135 6.06 -1.30 -35.39
C ARG A 135 5.54 -1.25 -33.96
N ARG A 136 5.98 -2.18 -33.10
CA ARG A 136 5.66 -2.17 -31.67
C ARG A 136 6.14 -0.91 -30.96
N VAL A 137 7.38 -0.47 -31.24
CA VAL A 137 7.93 0.74 -30.63
C VAL A 137 7.18 1.97 -31.13
N ALA A 138 6.91 2.07 -32.43
CA ALA A 138 6.13 3.15 -33.00
C ALA A 138 4.70 3.20 -32.44
N ALA A 139 4.04 2.05 -32.30
CA ALA A 139 2.72 1.96 -31.68
C ALA A 139 2.75 2.37 -30.20
N ALA A 140 3.76 1.95 -29.44
CA ALA A 140 3.91 2.36 -28.04
C ALA A 140 4.13 3.88 -27.90
N ASP A 141 4.98 4.49 -28.73
CA ASP A 141 5.20 5.94 -28.77
C ASP A 141 3.91 6.69 -29.14
N PHE A 142 3.20 6.25 -30.18
CA PHE A 142 1.91 6.82 -30.57
C PHE A 142 0.89 6.78 -29.42
N LEU A 143 0.74 5.63 -28.77
CA LEU A 143 -0.17 5.47 -27.62
C LEU A 143 0.24 6.36 -26.45
N ALA A 144 1.54 6.46 -26.15
CA ALA A 144 2.04 7.32 -25.07
C ALA A 144 1.72 8.81 -25.34
N ARG A 145 1.85 9.27 -26.58
CA ARG A 145 1.53 10.65 -26.97
C ARG A 145 0.02 10.95 -26.96
N ARG A 146 -0.81 9.95 -27.25
CA ARG A 146 -2.28 10.11 -27.22
C ARG A 146 -2.86 10.14 -25.80
N LEU A 147 -2.11 9.62 -24.82
CA LEU A 147 -2.51 9.58 -23.41
C LEU A 147 -1.98 10.76 -22.58
N ALA A 148 -1.01 11.51 -23.11
CA ALA A 148 -0.41 12.68 -22.46
C ALA A 148 -1.21 13.95 -22.76
#